data_AF-A0A9N9DPT8-F1
#
_entry.id   AF-A0A9N9DPT8-F1
#
_cell.length_a   1.000
_cell.length_b   1.000
_cell.length_c   1.000
_cell.angle_alpha   90.00
_cell.angle_beta   90.00
_cell.angle_gamma   90.00
#
_symmetry.space_group_name_H-M   'P 1'
#
loop_
_entity.id
_entity.type
_entity.pdbx_description
1 polymer ?
#
loop_
_entity_poly.entity_id
_entity_poly.type
_entity_poly.pdbx_seq_one_letter_code
_entity_poly.pdbx_strand_id
1 'polypeptide(L)'
;MSDAYSEYIEEFSIEIADFNLIGPIAYIPLPETLPKRNNRIINIQNDDDWCFRWSVLEALHPVKIHPERNLHQLYGGFIEELNMEDIPIPVPVSTPVYKKFEENNPEISPDALEKFVTKIEEELANIQEDLSAPAEMIMALGDLVTYNKATDCWICKGPFIKPSPEVLQQFEEAKHRLLELKEWEACMEKDHPEKKKIQKGYQEALKNTYRGNGMLKAKDVLSPSSEHDPKTPDHLDSEDPKKKH
;
A
#
# COMPACT_ATOMS: atom_id res chain seq x y z
N MET A 1 -29.39 31.35 -0.30
CA MET A 1 -28.33 31.04 0.68
C MET A 1 -28.60 29.63 1.17
N SER A 2 -27.85 28.67 0.63
CA SER A 2 -27.77 27.29 1.10
C SER A 2 -26.42 26.77 0.60
N ASP A 3 -25.45 26.84 1.51
CA ASP A 3 -24.22 26.07 1.63
C ASP A 3 -23.67 25.43 0.35
N ALA A 4 -22.66 26.09 -0.22
CA ALA A 4 -21.78 25.51 -1.22
C ALA A 4 -20.87 24.46 -0.54
N TYR A 5 -21.37 23.24 -0.38
CA TYR A 5 -20.54 22.06 -0.17
C TYR A 5 -20.10 21.54 -1.55
N SER A 6 -18.91 21.94 -1.97
CA SER A 6 -18.09 21.24 -2.95
C SER A 6 -16.67 21.49 -2.46
N GLU A 7 -15.96 20.48 -1.95
CA GLU A 7 -15.21 19.57 -2.81
C GLU A 7 -15.29 18.14 -2.26
N TYR A 8 -16.08 17.29 -2.93
CA TYR A 8 -15.89 15.85 -2.81
C TYR A 8 -14.62 15.50 -3.60
N ILE A 9 -13.57 15.08 -2.90
CA ILE A 9 -12.46 14.36 -3.52
C ILE A 9 -13.02 12.99 -3.92
N GLU A 10 -13.39 12.82 -5.19
CA GLU A 10 -13.99 11.56 -5.68
C GLU A 10 -12.98 10.42 -5.76
N GLU A 11 -11.68 10.73 -5.78
CA GLU A 11 -10.63 9.73 -5.71
C GLU A 11 -9.33 10.38 -5.22
N PHE A 12 -8.76 9.81 -4.17
CA PHE A 12 -7.41 10.10 -3.72
C PHE A 12 -6.66 8.77 -3.74
N SER A 13 -5.71 8.65 -4.65
CA SER A 13 -4.83 7.50 -4.74
C SER A 13 -3.67 7.71 -3.77
N ILE A 14 -3.70 7.05 -2.61
CA ILE A 14 -2.45 6.77 -1.89
C ILE A 14 -1.80 5.60 -2.61
N GLU A 15 -0.78 5.90 -3.41
CA GLU A 15 0.19 4.88 -3.75
C GLU A 15 1.09 4.71 -2.52
N ILE A 16 0.70 3.77 -1.66
CA ILE A 16 1.60 3.24 -0.64
C ILE A 16 2.65 2.49 -1.45
N ALA A 17 3.80 3.13 -1.68
CA ALA A 17 4.96 2.39 -2.14
C ALA A 17 5.13 1.22 -1.18
N ASP A 18 5.22 -0.01 -1.70
CA ASP A 18 5.62 -1.15 -0.91
C ASP A 18 6.84 -0.69 -0.11
N PHE A 19 6.65 -0.55 1.20
CA PHE A 19 7.77 -0.36 2.10
C PHE A 19 8.52 -1.68 1.97
N ASN A 20 9.44 -1.72 1.01
CA ASN A 20 10.55 -2.64 1.08
C ASN A 20 11.10 -2.35 2.46
N LEU A 21 10.82 -3.25 3.41
CA LEU A 21 11.61 -3.40 4.62
C LEU A 21 13.02 -3.29 4.09
N ILE A 22 13.65 -2.13 4.27
CA ILE A 22 15.00 -1.90 3.82
C ILE A 22 15.71 -3.06 4.45
N GLY A 23 16.18 -4.00 3.62
CA GLY A 23 16.72 -5.24 4.14
C GLY A 23 17.79 -4.86 5.16
N PRO A 24 18.08 -5.71 6.15
CA PRO A 24 19.16 -5.45 7.11
C PRO A 24 20.55 -5.52 6.43
N ILE A 25 20.74 -4.74 5.37
CA ILE A 25 21.87 -4.66 4.47
C ILE A 25 22.47 -3.27 4.67
N ALA A 26 23.39 -3.21 5.64
CA ALA A 26 24.26 -2.07 5.94
C ALA A 26 23.59 -0.79 6.51
N TYR A 27 24.46 0.17 6.85
CA TYR A 27 24.12 1.46 7.44
C TYR A 27 23.06 2.23 6.64
N ILE A 28 21.98 2.60 7.31
CA ILE A 28 20.94 3.50 6.78
C ILE A 28 21.12 4.87 7.44
N PRO A 29 21.32 5.96 6.69
CA PRO A 29 21.46 7.28 7.28
C PRO A 29 20.16 7.69 7.98
N LEU A 30 20.27 8.18 9.23
CA LEU A 30 19.12 8.76 9.93
C LEU A 30 18.58 9.96 9.15
N PRO A 31 17.25 10.11 9.04
CA PRO A 31 16.62 11.32 8.52
C PRO A 31 17.18 12.58 9.18
N GLU A 32 17.36 13.66 8.41
CA GLU A 32 17.92 14.91 8.91
C GLU A 32 17.09 15.56 10.02
N THR A 33 15.80 15.23 10.07
CA THR A 33 14.82 15.71 11.06
C THR A 33 14.98 15.07 12.43
N LEU A 34 15.61 13.88 12.51
CA LEU A 34 15.94 13.31 13.81
C LEU A 34 17.10 14.12 14.40
N PRO A 35 17.01 14.58 15.67
CA PRO A 35 18.14 15.20 16.35
C PRO A 35 19.35 14.30 16.17
N LYS A 36 20.54 14.85 15.89
CA LYS A 36 21.81 14.09 15.82
C LYS A 36 22.70 14.33 17.05
N ARG A 37 22.33 15.30 17.88
CA ARG A 37 23.06 15.74 19.08
C ARG A 37 22.23 15.39 20.31
N ASN A 38 22.85 14.74 21.31
CA ASN A 38 22.25 14.22 22.55
C ASN A 38 21.47 12.89 22.42
N ASN A 39 21.65 12.16 21.32
CA ASN A 39 20.79 11.03 20.96
C ASN A 39 21.01 9.79 21.82
N ARG A 40 19.92 9.26 22.38
CA ARG A 40 19.81 7.88 22.88
C ARG A 40 19.81 6.82 21.75
N ILE A 41 20.01 7.23 20.51
CA ILE A 41 19.95 6.38 19.32
C ILE A 41 21.36 6.34 18.75
N ILE A 42 21.96 5.15 18.76
CA ILE A 42 23.27 4.88 18.17
C ILE A 42 23.02 4.19 16.83
N ASN A 43 23.34 4.89 15.75
CA ASN A 43 23.15 4.39 14.39
C ASN A 43 24.46 3.80 13.86
N ILE A 44 24.67 2.52 14.15
CA ILE A 44 25.87 1.75 13.79
C ILE A 44 26.22 1.90 12.30
N GLN A 45 27.42 2.39 12.00
CA GLN A 45 27.94 2.59 10.65
C GLN A 45 28.73 1.35 10.21
N ASN A 46 28.01 0.31 9.78
CA ASN A 46 28.63 -0.90 9.24
C ASN A 46 28.54 -0.93 7.70
N ASP A 47 29.55 -1.54 7.07
CA ASP A 47 29.66 -1.78 5.63
C ASP A 47 29.54 -3.27 5.26
N ASP A 48 29.07 -4.09 6.21
CA ASP A 48 28.85 -5.53 6.09
C ASP A 48 27.39 -5.93 6.41
N ASP A 49 27.09 -7.23 6.39
CA ASP A 49 25.76 -7.76 6.71
C ASP A 49 25.59 -8.09 8.23
N TRP A 50 26.56 -7.70 9.06
CA TRP A 50 26.60 -8.04 10.49
C TRP A 50 26.00 -6.96 11.40
N CYS A 51 25.11 -6.12 10.86
CA CYS A 51 24.51 -4.98 11.59
C CYS A 51 23.88 -5.40 12.92
N PHE A 52 23.22 -6.57 12.96
CA PHE A 52 22.61 -7.11 14.18
C PHE A 52 23.67 -7.42 15.25
N ARG A 53 24.75 -8.12 14.87
CA ARG A 53 25.85 -8.46 15.79
C ARG A 53 26.51 -7.21 16.35
N TRP A 54 26.81 -6.23 15.49
CA TRP A 54 27.41 -4.98 15.92
C TRP A 54 26.51 -4.19 16.88
N SER A 55 25.19 -4.20 16.63
CA SER A 55 24.22 -3.54 17.52
C SER A 55 24.17 -4.19 18.90
N VAL A 56 24.22 -5.53 18.97
CA VAL A 56 24.24 -6.24 20.25
C VAL A 56 25.56 -6.01 21.00
N LEU A 57 26.71 -6.09 20.30
CA LEU A 57 28.02 -5.84 20.90
C LEU A 57 28.14 -4.41 21.44
N GLU A 58 27.59 -3.42 20.73
CA GLU A 58 27.57 -2.03 21.21
C GLU A 58 26.78 -1.90 22.51
N ALA A 59 25.60 -2.51 22.58
CA ALA A 59 24.77 -2.49 23.78
C ALA A 59 25.44 -3.17 24.99
N LEU A 60 26.19 -4.25 24.75
CA LEU A 60 26.92 -4.98 25.80
C LEU A 60 28.21 -4.26 26.24
N HIS A 61 28.87 -3.55 25.31
CA HIS A 61 30.16 -2.89 25.53
C HIS A 61 30.09 -1.39 25.23
N PRO A 62 29.30 -0.59 25.98
CA PRO A 62 29.02 0.80 25.63
C PRO A 62 30.29 1.65 25.58
N VAL A 63 30.52 2.34 24.45
CA VAL A 63 31.65 3.24 24.21
C VAL A 63 31.18 4.70 24.22
N LYS A 64 31.89 5.58 24.92
CA LYS A 64 31.47 6.99 25.08
C LYS A 64 31.78 7.88 23.88
N ILE A 65 32.80 7.53 23.10
CA ILE A 65 33.33 8.38 22.03
C ILE A 65 33.13 7.63 20.71
N HIS A 66 32.27 8.17 19.86
CA HIS A 66 31.96 7.62 18.54
C HIS A 66 31.64 6.12 18.51
N PRO A 67 30.70 5.62 19.35
CA PRO A 67 30.32 4.20 19.36
C PRO A 67 29.78 3.72 18.00
N GLU A 68 29.34 4.64 17.15
CA GLU A 68 28.76 4.32 15.86
C GLU A 68 29.78 3.94 14.77
N ARG A 69 31.09 4.13 14.99
CA ARG A 69 32.13 3.98 13.93
C ARG A 69 33.23 3.00 14.34
N ASN A 70 34.05 2.58 13.37
CA ASN A 70 35.25 1.75 13.60
C ASN A 70 34.94 0.43 14.35
N LEU A 71 33.84 -0.23 13.96
CA LEU A 71 33.25 -1.35 14.71
C LEU A 71 34.24 -2.48 14.99
N HIS A 72 35.04 -2.88 13.99
CA HIS A 72 36.08 -3.89 14.18
C HIS A 72 37.14 -3.49 15.22
N GLN A 73 37.47 -2.21 15.33
CA GLN A 73 38.43 -1.74 16.34
C GLN A 73 37.80 -1.68 17.73
N LEU A 74 36.55 -1.21 17.82
CA LEU A 74 35.86 -1.05 19.10
C LEU A 74 35.39 -2.39 19.68
N TYR A 75 34.86 -3.26 18.82
CA TYR A 75 34.11 -4.45 19.22
C TYR A 75 34.72 -5.77 18.71
N GLY A 76 35.77 -5.71 17.89
CA GLY A 76 36.38 -6.91 17.31
C GLY A 76 36.90 -7.92 18.34
N GLY A 77 37.31 -7.45 19.52
CA GLY A 77 37.72 -8.32 20.63
C GLY A 77 36.58 -9.09 21.30
N PHE A 78 35.33 -8.67 21.09
CA PHE A 78 34.14 -9.25 21.72
C PHE A 78 33.31 -10.09 20.75
N ILE A 79 33.76 -10.22 19.50
CA ILE A 79 33.11 -11.00 18.45
C ILE A 79 32.71 -12.40 18.97
N GLU A 80 33.63 -13.10 19.62
CA GLU A 80 33.43 -14.48 20.11
C GLU A 80 32.51 -14.58 21.34
N GLU A 81 32.08 -13.46 21.93
CA GLU A 81 31.10 -13.47 23.04
C GLU A 81 29.66 -13.71 22.56
N LEU A 82 29.41 -13.54 21.24
CA LEU A 82 28.11 -13.81 20.63
C LEU A 82 28.16 -15.07 19.78
N ASN A 83 27.37 -16.06 20.16
CA ASN A 83 27.14 -17.25 19.36
C ASN A 83 26.07 -16.99 18.28
N MET A 84 26.54 -16.86 17.03
CA MET A 84 25.71 -16.65 15.84
C MET A 84 25.50 -17.93 15.02
N GLU A 85 25.78 -19.12 15.58
CA GLU A 85 25.60 -20.40 14.87
C GLU A 85 24.14 -20.61 14.42
N ASP A 86 23.96 -21.07 13.18
CA ASP A 86 22.66 -21.27 12.53
C ASP A 86 21.78 -20.01 12.45
N ILE A 87 22.32 -18.82 12.71
CA ILE A 87 21.62 -17.56 12.49
C ILE A 87 21.88 -17.10 11.05
N PRO A 88 20.84 -16.92 10.21
CA PRO A 88 21.00 -16.40 8.86
C PRO A 88 21.50 -14.96 8.88
N ILE A 89 22.34 -14.61 7.90
CA ILE A 89 22.92 -13.28 7.74
C ILE A 89 22.57 -12.77 6.33
N PRO A 90 22.04 -11.54 6.19
CA PRO A 90 21.67 -10.63 7.26
C PRO A 90 20.50 -11.16 8.10
N VAL A 91 20.46 -10.81 9.40
CA VAL A 91 19.47 -11.35 10.34
C VAL A 91 18.07 -10.84 9.96
N PRO A 92 17.14 -11.71 9.52
CA PRO A 92 15.81 -11.28 9.16
C PRO A 92 14.98 -10.97 10.40
N VAL A 93 14.01 -10.07 10.27
CA VAL A 93 13.02 -9.81 11.32
C VAL A 93 12.06 -10.99 11.40
N SER A 94 12.39 -11.96 12.26
CA SER A 94 11.73 -13.26 12.30
C SER A 94 11.80 -13.88 13.70
N THR A 95 10.65 -14.09 14.35
CA THR A 95 10.57 -14.66 15.70
C THR A 95 11.33 -16.00 15.85
N PRO A 96 11.29 -16.95 14.89
CA PRO A 96 12.12 -18.15 14.99
C PRO A 96 13.63 -17.90 15.04
N VAL A 97 14.16 -17.00 14.20
CA VAL A 97 15.60 -16.67 14.18
C VAL A 97 16.02 -16.02 15.49
N TYR A 98 15.16 -15.16 16.00
CA TYR A 98 15.29 -14.46 17.25
C TYR A 98 15.32 -15.39 18.47
N LYS A 99 14.40 -16.36 18.56
CA LYS A 99 14.43 -17.39 19.60
C LYS A 99 15.72 -18.21 19.54
N LYS A 100 16.16 -18.58 18.33
CA LYS A 100 17.41 -19.32 18.13
C LYS A 100 18.63 -18.51 18.62
N PHE A 101 18.64 -17.19 18.41
CA PHE A 101 19.70 -16.32 18.93
C PHE A 101 19.72 -16.29 20.47
N GLU A 102 18.55 -16.19 21.12
CA GLU A 102 18.45 -16.23 22.58
C GLU A 102 18.87 -17.60 23.16
N GLU A 103 18.47 -18.71 22.51
CA GLU A 103 18.89 -20.07 22.87
C GLU A 103 20.41 -20.26 22.78
N ASN A 104 21.04 -19.69 21.76
CA ASN A 104 22.49 -19.72 21.57
C ASN A 104 23.22 -18.86 22.61
N ASN A 105 22.56 -17.84 23.18
CA ASN A 105 23.16 -16.81 24.06
C ASN A 105 22.36 -16.62 25.36
N PRO A 106 22.23 -17.64 26.21
CA PRO A 106 21.33 -17.60 27.39
C PRO A 106 21.69 -16.54 28.44
N GLU A 107 22.95 -16.08 28.46
CA GLU A 107 23.45 -15.10 29.43
C GLU A 107 23.12 -13.63 29.04
N ILE A 108 22.63 -13.36 27.82
CA ILE A 108 22.49 -12.01 27.25
C ILE A 108 21.15 -11.33 27.62
N SER A 109 20.37 -11.97 28.51
CA SER A 109 19.02 -11.62 28.98
C SER A 109 17.93 -12.41 28.26
N PRO A 110 17.28 -13.38 28.93
CA PRO A 110 16.07 -13.99 28.41
C PRO A 110 15.02 -12.89 28.23
N ASP A 111 14.30 -12.89 27.10
CA ASP A 111 13.15 -12.04 26.79
C ASP A 111 13.47 -10.60 26.34
N ALA A 112 14.73 -10.26 26.09
CA ALA A 112 15.09 -8.94 25.54
C ALA A 112 14.41 -8.70 24.17
N LEU A 113 14.28 -9.77 23.39
CA LEU A 113 13.75 -9.74 22.03
C LEU A 113 12.24 -9.79 22.00
N GLU A 114 11.63 -10.58 22.90
CA GLU A 114 10.19 -10.52 23.14
C GLU A 114 9.76 -9.09 23.48
N LYS A 115 10.45 -8.44 24.43
CA LYS A 115 10.19 -7.04 24.79
C LYS A 115 10.38 -6.07 23.62
N PHE A 116 11.41 -6.27 22.80
CA PHE A 116 11.67 -5.42 21.64
C PHE A 116 10.56 -5.54 20.58
N VAL A 117 10.20 -6.77 20.23
CA VAL A 117 9.15 -7.05 19.24
C VAL A 117 7.81 -6.54 19.75
N THR A 118 7.44 -6.83 21.00
CA THR A 118 6.21 -6.32 21.62
C THR A 118 6.14 -4.80 21.56
N LYS A 119 7.25 -4.11 21.83
CA LYS A 119 7.27 -2.65 21.75
C LYS A 119 7.09 -2.12 20.34
N ILE A 120 7.67 -2.77 19.32
CA ILE A 120 7.42 -2.40 17.92
C ILE A 120 5.96 -2.63 17.54
N GLU A 121 5.38 -3.76 17.94
CA GLU A 121 3.98 -4.09 17.67
C GLU A 121 3.03 -3.10 18.37
N GLU A 122 3.34 -2.68 19.60
CA GLU A 122 2.62 -1.61 20.31
C GLU A 122 2.68 -0.26 19.57
N GLU A 123 3.87 0.17 19.13
CA GLU A 123 4.03 1.41 18.35
C GLU A 123 3.32 1.32 16.99
N LEU A 124 3.36 0.16 16.33
CA LEU A 124 2.62 -0.07 15.08
C LEU A 124 1.11 0.06 15.31
N ALA A 125 0.59 -0.52 16.40
CA ALA A 125 -0.82 -0.40 16.75
C ALA A 125 -1.22 1.06 17.01
N ASN A 126 -0.39 1.83 17.71
CA ASN A 126 -0.62 3.26 17.96
C ASN A 126 -0.67 4.05 16.64
N ILE A 127 0.27 3.81 15.72
CA ILE A 127 0.29 4.46 14.41
C ILE A 127 -0.97 4.09 13.60
N GLN A 128 -1.38 2.82 13.64
CA GLN A 128 -2.60 2.38 12.96
C GLN A 128 -3.86 3.01 13.55
N GLU A 129 -3.92 3.18 14.87
CA GLU A 129 -5.00 3.89 15.55
C GLU A 129 -5.05 5.37 15.11
N ASP A 130 -3.91 6.07 15.14
CA ASP A 130 -3.79 7.46 14.70
C ASP A 130 -4.21 7.63 13.24
N LEU A 131 -3.83 6.70 12.37
CA LEU A 131 -4.18 6.71 10.95
C LEU A 131 -5.62 6.25 10.67
N SER A 132 -6.27 5.55 11.61
CA SER A 132 -7.64 5.06 11.45
C SER A 132 -8.68 6.18 11.51
N ALA A 133 -8.35 7.28 12.19
CA ALA A 133 -9.19 8.46 12.26
C ALA A 133 -8.84 9.43 11.11
N PRO A 134 -9.75 9.69 10.15
CA PRO A 134 -9.52 10.70 9.14
C PRO A 134 -9.43 12.07 9.82
N ALA A 135 -8.24 12.65 9.84
CA ALA A 135 -8.04 14.02 10.31
C ALA A 135 -8.68 15.00 9.32
N GLU A 136 -9.45 15.97 9.82
CA GLU A 136 -9.92 17.06 8.98
C GLU A 136 -8.70 17.83 8.44
N MET A 137 -8.63 17.98 7.13
CA MET A 137 -7.60 18.76 6.48
C MET A 137 -7.83 20.24 6.76
N ILE A 138 -7.06 20.82 7.69
CA ILE A 138 -7.08 22.26 7.94
C ILE A 138 -6.22 22.93 6.87
N MET A 139 -6.83 23.33 5.77
CA MET A 139 -6.18 24.08 4.70
C MET A 139 -6.61 25.55 4.77
N ALA A 140 -5.68 26.45 5.10
CA ALA A 140 -5.97 27.87 5.06
C ALA A 140 -6.15 28.31 3.59
N LEU A 141 -6.87 29.42 3.37
CA LEU A 141 -7.11 29.93 2.01
C LEU A 141 -5.78 30.17 1.25
N GLY A 142 -4.73 30.63 1.94
CA GLY A 142 -3.40 30.80 1.36
C GLY A 142 -2.75 29.48 0.92
N ASP A 143 -2.93 28.42 1.70
CA ASP A 143 -2.39 27.09 1.40
C ASP A 143 -3.12 26.47 0.20
N LEU A 144 -4.44 26.64 0.11
CA LEU A 144 -5.24 26.19 -1.03
C LEU A 144 -4.79 26.87 -2.33
N VAL A 145 -4.53 28.18 -2.28
CA VAL A 145 -4.02 28.93 -3.43
C VAL A 145 -2.63 28.43 -3.84
N THR A 146 -1.80 28.08 -2.86
CA THR A 146 -0.45 27.56 -3.10
C THR A 146 -0.50 26.16 -3.70
N TYR A 147 -1.33 25.28 -3.16
CA TYR A 147 -1.58 23.94 -3.65
C TYR A 147 -2.05 23.95 -5.11
N ASN A 148 -3.08 24.74 -5.43
CA ASN A 148 -3.64 24.82 -6.79
C ASN A 148 -2.70 25.44 -7.83
N LYS A 149 -1.68 26.20 -7.40
CA LYS A 149 -0.68 26.80 -8.28
C LYS A 149 0.62 25.99 -8.36
N ALA A 150 0.76 24.92 -7.58
CA ALA A 150 1.98 24.14 -7.51
C ALA A 150 2.27 23.50 -8.86
N THR A 151 3.48 23.73 -9.38
CA THR A 151 3.98 23.12 -10.63
C THR A 151 4.93 21.96 -10.38
N ASP A 152 5.27 21.70 -9.12
CA ASP A 152 6.32 20.77 -8.71
C ASP A 152 5.86 19.97 -7.49
N CYS A 153 6.27 18.70 -7.45
CA CYS A 153 5.97 17.77 -6.38
C CYS A 153 6.67 18.19 -5.08
N TRP A 154 5.91 18.30 -4.00
CA TRP A 154 6.47 18.72 -2.72
C TRP A 154 7.40 17.66 -2.09
N ILE A 155 7.27 16.39 -2.48
CA ILE A 155 8.09 15.28 -2.00
C ILE A 155 9.43 15.23 -2.75
N CYS A 156 9.40 15.00 -4.07
CA CYS A 156 10.61 14.79 -4.86
C CYS A 156 11.20 16.07 -5.47
N LYS A 157 10.50 17.22 -5.35
CA LYS A 157 10.86 18.52 -5.93
C LYS A 157 10.96 18.54 -7.45
N GLY A 158 10.48 17.49 -8.13
CA GLY A 158 10.40 17.41 -9.58
C GLY A 158 9.12 18.06 -10.13
N PRO A 159 9.13 18.50 -11.40
CA PRO A 159 7.96 19.13 -12.01
C PRO A 159 6.82 18.12 -12.21
N PHE A 160 5.59 18.58 -12.01
CA PHE A 160 4.41 17.81 -12.41
C PHE A 160 4.36 17.72 -13.94
N ILE A 161 4.09 16.52 -14.43
CA ILE A 161 3.89 16.28 -15.86
C ILE A 161 2.60 17.01 -16.25
N LYS A 162 2.72 18.05 -17.09
CA LYS A 162 1.54 18.71 -17.63
C LYS A 162 0.87 17.76 -18.64
N PRO A 163 -0.39 17.38 -18.43
CA PRO A 163 -1.11 16.56 -19.41
C PRO A 163 -1.21 17.32 -20.74
N SER A 164 -1.20 16.58 -21.86
CA SER A 164 -1.43 17.19 -23.17
C SER A 164 -2.86 17.77 -23.23
N PRO A 165 -3.12 18.74 -24.12
CA PRO A 165 -4.47 19.25 -24.33
C PRO A 165 -5.48 18.15 -24.64
N GLU A 166 -5.08 17.08 -25.34
CA GLU A 166 -5.95 15.94 -25.63
C GLU A 166 -6.30 15.16 -24.37
N VAL A 167 -5.34 14.95 -23.46
CA VAL A 167 -5.57 14.25 -22.19
C VAL A 167 -6.49 15.06 -21.27
N LEU A 168 -6.32 16.40 -21.24
CA LEU A 168 -7.22 17.28 -20.50
C LEU A 168 -8.65 17.23 -21.03
N GLN A 169 -8.82 17.26 -22.35
CA GLN A 169 -10.14 17.14 -22.97
C GLN A 169 -10.80 15.79 -22.65
N GLN A 170 -10.05 14.69 -22.72
CA GLN A 170 -10.57 13.37 -22.34
C GLN A 170 -11.03 13.32 -20.88
N PHE A 171 -10.31 14.01 -19.99
CA PHE A 171 -10.65 14.08 -18.58
C PHE A 171 -11.93 14.89 -18.34
N GLU A 172 -12.09 16.02 -19.01
CA GLU A 172 -13.32 16.84 -18.96
C GLU A 172 -14.54 16.07 -19.51
N GLU A 173 -14.37 15.37 -20.63
CA GLU A 173 -15.42 14.51 -21.18
C GLU A 173 -15.76 13.34 -20.24
N ALA A 174 -14.76 12.74 -19.58
CA ALA A 174 -14.98 11.67 -18.61
C ALA A 174 -15.75 12.18 -17.38
N LYS A 175 -15.45 13.39 -16.89
CA LYS A 175 -16.23 14.04 -15.83
C LYS A 175 -17.69 14.25 -16.23
N HIS A 176 -17.93 14.71 -17.45
CA HIS A 176 -19.30 14.89 -17.95
C HIS A 176 -20.06 13.56 -18.04
N ARG A 177 -19.42 12.52 -18.62
CA ARG A 177 -19.99 11.16 -18.69
C ARG A 177 -20.29 10.58 -17.31
N LEU A 178 -19.42 10.81 -16.33
CA LEU A 178 -19.62 10.37 -14.95
C LEU A 178 -20.82 11.06 -14.31
N LEU A 179 -20.99 12.36 -14.57
CA LEU A 179 -22.15 13.11 -14.11
C LEU A 179 -23.45 12.57 -14.71
N GLU A 180 -23.48 12.35 -16.03
CA GLU A 180 -24.62 11.74 -16.72
C GLU A 180 -24.97 10.34 -16.16
N LEU A 181 -23.95 9.53 -15.86
CA LEU A 181 -24.15 8.23 -15.22
C LEU A 181 -24.77 8.36 -13.83
N LYS A 182 -24.29 9.30 -13.00
CA LYS A 182 -24.84 9.55 -11.67
C LYS A 182 -26.30 10.01 -11.74
N GLU A 183 -26.62 10.90 -12.67
CA GLU A 183 -28.00 11.34 -12.91
C GLU A 183 -28.88 10.19 -13.38
N TRP A 184 -28.41 9.36 -14.31
CA TRP A 184 -29.11 8.17 -14.77
C TRP A 184 -29.34 7.16 -13.65
N GLU A 185 -28.34 6.92 -12.80
CA GLU A 185 -28.47 6.02 -11.65
C GLU A 185 -29.50 6.54 -10.63
N ALA A 186 -29.53 7.85 -10.39
CA ALA A 186 -30.51 8.49 -9.52
C ALA A 186 -31.94 8.36 -10.09
N CYS A 187 -32.10 8.45 -11.41
CA CYS A 187 -33.38 8.20 -12.07
C CYS A 187 -33.79 6.72 -11.99
N MET A 188 -32.87 5.78 -12.25
CA MET A 188 -33.11 4.33 -12.13
C MET A 188 -33.53 3.90 -10.73
N GLU A 189 -32.93 4.48 -9.68
CA GLU A 189 -33.31 4.20 -8.30
C GLU A 189 -34.74 4.66 -7.98
N LYS A 190 -35.20 5.76 -8.60
CA LYS A 190 -36.56 6.30 -8.41
C LYS A 190 -37.61 5.53 -9.21
N ASP A 191 -37.34 5.27 -10.49
CA ASP A 191 -38.34 4.72 -11.42
C ASP A 191 -38.39 3.19 -11.40
N HIS A 192 -37.28 2.54 -11.05
CA HIS A 192 -37.12 1.09 -11.09
C HIS A 192 -36.39 0.51 -9.87
N PRO A 193 -36.92 0.72 -8.65
CA PRO A 193 -36.24 0.37 -7.40
C PRO A 193 -35.93 -1.14 -7.27
N GLU A 194 -36.81 -2.01 -7.78
CA GLU A 194 -36.59 -3.47 -7.74
C GLU A 194 -35.43 -3.91 -8.65
N LYS A 195 -35.27 -3.29 -9.82
CA LYS A 195 -34.13 -3.57 -10.72
C LYS A 195 -32.82 -3.09 -10.11
N LYS A 196 -32.84 -1.94 -9.42
CA LYS A 196 -31.65 -1.37 -8.76
C LYS A 196 -31.20 -2.21 -7.56
N LYS A 197 -32.13 -2.81 -6.80
CA LYS A 197 -31.82 -3.81 -5.76
C LYS A 197 -31.09 -5.03 -6.33
N ILE A 198 -31.58 -5.57 -7.44
CA ILE A 198 -30.95 -6.72 -8.13
C ILE A 198 -29.53 -6.35 -8.62
N GLN A 199 -29.38 -5.15 -9.20
CA GLN A 199 -28.07 -4.65 -9.65
C GLN A 199 -27.08 -4.51 -8.48
N LYS A 200 -27.51 -3.96 -7.34
CA LYS A 200 -26.68 -3.86 -6.13
C LYS A 200 -26.27 -5.24 -5.62
N GLY A 201 -27.20 -6.19 -5.55
CA GLY A 201 -26.91 -7.57 -5.14
C GLY A 201 -25.91 -8.28 -6.06
N TYR A 202 -25.99 -8.06 -7.37
CA TYR A 202 -25.01 -8.58 -8.33
C TYR A 202 -23.62 -7.96 -8.17
N GLN A 203 -23.54 -6.64 -7.98
CA GLN A 203 -22.27 -5.95 -7.72
C GLN A 203 -21.62 -6.40 -6.41
N GLU A 204 -22.41 -6.64 -5.37
CA GLU A 204 -21.94 -7.12 -4.07
C GLU A 204 -21.45 -8.57 -4.16
N ALA A 205 -22.17 -9.44 -4.86
CA ALA A 205 -21.72 -10.79 -5.17
C ALA A 205 -20.39 -10.78 -5.94
N LEU A 206 -20.26 -9.93 -6.97
CA LEU A 206 -19.00 -9.76 -7.70
C LEU A 206 -17.86 -9.31 -6.79
N LYS A 207 -18.04 -8.25 -5.99
CA LYS A 207 -17.02 -7.78 -5.05
C LYS A 207 -16.56 -8.87 -4.09
N ASN A 208 -17.49 -9.71 -3.61
CA ASN A 208 -17.18 -10.85 -2.74
C ASN A 208 -16.41 -11.96 -3.46
N THR A 209 -16.68 -12.21 -4.76
CA THR A 209 -15.89 -13.17 -5.55
C THR A 209 -14.44 -12.72 -5.76
N TYR A 210 -14.18 -11.42 -5.95
CA TYR A 210 -12.83 -10.89 -6.11
C TYR A 210 -12.04 -10.80 -4.81
N ARG A 211 -12.73 -10.64 -3.66
CA ARG A 211 -12.09 -10.63 -2.34
C ARG A 211 -11.73 -12.03 -1.84
N GLY A 212 -12.38 -13.08 -2.36
CA GLY A 212 -12.27 -14.44 -1.83
C GLY A 212 -11.34 -15.41 -2.57
N ASN A 213 -10.96 -15.16 -3.83
CA ASN A 213 -10.20 -16.13 -4.61
C ASN A 213 -9.17 -15.48 -5.54
N GLY A 214 -7.91 -15.94 -5.42
CA GLY A 214 -6.97 -15.90 -6.52
C GLY A 214 -7.61 -16.53 -7.76
N MET A 215 -7.69 -15.73 -8.82
CA MET A 215 -7.87 -16.08 -10.24
C MET A 215 -8.42 -17.49 -10.54
N LEU A 216 -9.76 -17.66 -10.48
CA LEU A 216 -10.47 -18.74 -11.16
C LEU A 216 -11.40 -18.14 -12.21
N LYS A 217 -11.24 -18.59 -13.47
CA LYS A 217 -11.95 -18.06 -14.63
C LYS A 217 -13.45 -18.36 -14.55
N ALA A 218 -14.28 -17.32 -14.57
CA ALA A 218 -15.72 -17.44 -14.67
C ALA A 218 -16.13 -17.90 -16.09
N LYS A 219 -16.47 -19.18 -16.23
CA LYS A 219 -17.31 -19.66 -17.35
C LYS A 219 -18.58 -20.39 -16.93
N ASP A 220 -18.78 -20.65 -15.65
CA ASP A 220 -19.90 -21.48 -15.20
C ASP A 220 -20.81 -20.73 -14.23
N VAL A 221 -21.46 -19.65 -14.69
CA VAL A 221 -22.67 -19.13 -14.04
C VAL A 221 -23.70 -18.78 -15.12
N LEU A 222 -24.54 -19.77 -15.40
CA LEU A 222 -25.92 -19.68 -15.89
C LEU A 222 -26.15 -19.34 -17.37
N SER A 223 -26.32 -20.39 -18.17
CA SER A 223 -27.09 -20.39 -19.42
C SER A 223 -28.55 -19.97 -19.16
N PRO A 224 -29.18 -19.12 -19.98
CA PRO A 224 -30.60 -18.86 -19.87
C PRO A 224 -31.41 -20.09 -20.32
N SER A 225 -32.19 -20.65 -19.41
CA SER A 225 -33.26 -21.58 -19.74
C SER A 225 -34.42 -20.81 -20.39
N SER A 226 -34.69 -21.06 -21.66
CA SER A 226 -36.04 -20.89 -22.21
C SER A 226 -36.24 -21.85 -23.39
N GLU A 227 -36.77 -23.03 -23.09
CA GLU A 227 -37.57 -23.80 -24.03
C GLU A 227 -38.90 -23.07 -24.23
N HIS A 228 -39.11 -22.51 -25.42
CA HIS A 228 -40.43 -22.45 -26.04
C HIS A 228 -40.27 -22.26 -27.54
N ASP A 229 -40.33 -23.38 -28.26
CA ASP A 229 -40.61 -23.41 -29.70
C ASP A 229 -42.07 -23.01 -29.97
N PRO A 230 -42.30 -22.20 -31.00
CA PRO A 230 -43.44 -22.41 -31.89
C PRO A 230 -42.93 -22.76 -33.30
N LYS A 231 -43.39 -23.92 -33.77
CA LYS A 231 -43.16 -24.45 -35.11
C LYS A 231 -43.56 -23.46 -36.22
N THR A 232 -42.72 -23.49 -37.25
CA THR A 232 -42.85 -23.00 -38.64
C THR A 232 -44.23 -23.19 -39.29
N PRO A 233 -44.49 -22.39 -40.34
CA PRO A 233 -44.92 -23.00 -41.60
C PRO A 233 -44.02 -22.62 -42.79
N ASP A 234 -43.48 -23.68 -43.39
CA ASP A 234 -43.41 -24.02 -44.81
C ASP A 234 -42.83 -23.09 -45.89
N HIS A 235 -41.99 -23.77 -46.68
CA HIS A 235 -41.66 -23.62 -48.10
C HIS A 235 -40.60 -22.61 -48.56
N LEU A 236 -39.39 -23.15 -48.70
CA LEU A 236 -38.49 -22.87 -49.82
C LEU A 236 -39.21 -23.17 -51.16
N ASP A 237 -39.14 -22.24 -52.11
CA ASP A 237 -38.52 -22.43 -53.44
C ASP A 237 -39.01 -21.36 -54.43
N SER A 238 -38.10 -20.50 -54.88
CA SER A 238 -38.07 -20.08 -56.28
C SER A 238 -36.64 -19.68 -56.66
N GLU A 239 -36.06 -20.50 -57.54
CA GLU A 239 -34.80 -20.28 -58.24
C GLU A 239 -34.90 -19.07 -59.20
N ASP A 240 -33.82 -18.25 -59.21
CA ASP A 240 -33.11 -17.62 -60.36
C ASP A 240 -33.89 -16.94 -61.53
N PRO A 241 -33.24 -16.21 -62.48
CA PRO A 241 -31.96 -15.49 -62.47
C PRO A 241 -32.08 -14.05 -63.04
N LYS A 242 -30.97 -13.29 -63.01
CA LYS A 242 -30.53 -12.24 -63.98
C LYS A 242 -30.23 -10.86 -63.36
N LYS A 243 -28.94 -10.47 -63.45
CA LYS A 243 -28.39 -9.31 -64.20
C LYS A 243 -26.89 -9.22 -63.84
N LYS A 244 -25.95 -9.54 -64.74
CA LYS A 244 -25.44 -8.74 -65.88
C LYS A 244 -25.17 -7.27 -65.51
N HIS A 245 -23.86 -6.95 -65.50
CA HIS A 245 -23.16 -5.67 -65.66
C HIS A 245 -23.57 -4.47 -64.82
#